data_AF-A0AAW2ILT0-F1
#
_entry.id   AF-A0AAW2ILT0-F1
#
_cell.length_a   1.000
_cell.length_b   1.000
_cell.length_c   1.000
_cell.angle_alpha   90.00
_cell.angle_beta   90.00
_cell.angle_gamma   90.00
#
_symmetry.space_group_name_H-M   'P 1'
#
loop_
_entity.id
_entity.type
_entity.pdbx_description
1 polymer ?
#
loop_
_entity_poly.entity_id
_entity_poly.type
_entity_poly.pdbx_seq_one_letter_code
_entity_poly.pdbx_strand_id
1 'polypeptide(L)'
;MLPHWLFYVDHGGPGNRVWLAWDPNFVDVTVVETGAQFIHCSVFIRSFHASVFITVVYGVNDVIGRRELWMELARISTVVTDSPWLVGGDFNTVLDSSEVCGLSGDIRGAGRVSGLSAGYWAYTRAYARRAIYLA
;
A
#
# COMPACT_ATOMS: atom_id res chain seq x y z
N MET A 1 -10.09 -21.13 -8.96
CA MET A 1 -9.09 -20.24 -9.60
C MET A 1 -9.63 -19.82 -10.95
N LEU A 2 -9.44 -18.56 -11.34
CA LEU A 2 -9.87 -18.07 -12.65
C LEU A 2 -9.00 -18.73 -13.73
N PRO A 3 -9.57 -19.45 -14.72
CA PRO A 3 -8.79 -20.04 -15.78
C PRO A 3 -8.09 -18.94 -16.58
N HIS A 4 -6.81 -19.16 -16.93
CA HIS A 4 -5.93 -18.27 -17.72
C HIS A 4 -5.30 -17.07 -17.02
N TRP A 5 -5.68 -16.78 -15.76
CA TRP A 5 -5.00 -15.73 -14.99
C TRP A 5 -3.61 -16.20 -14.55
N LEU A 6 -2.66 -15.28 -14.59
CA LEU A 6 -1.33 -15.46 -14.00
C LEU A 6 -1.34 -14.95 -12.57
N PHE A 7 -0.51 -15.57 -11.73
CA PHE A 7 -0.40 -15.24 -10.32
C PHE A 7 1.06 -15.09 -9.92
N TYR A 8 1.32 -14.16 -9.01
CA TYR A 8 2.59 -14.04 -8.33
C TYR A 8 2.36 -13.98 -6.83
N VAL A 9 3.08 -14.83 -6.09
CA VAL A 9 3.04 -14.89 -4.63
C VAL A 9 4.48 -14.78 -4.16
N ASP A 10 4.77 -13.78 -3.33
CA ASP A 10 6.08 -13.70 -2.69
C ASP A 10 6.16 -14.70 -1.54
N HIS A 11 6.99 -15.72 -1.68
CA HIS A 11 7.23 -16.76 -0.68
C HIS A 11 8.42 -16.43 0.26
N GLY A 12 8.99 -15.24 0.15
CA GLY A 12 10.27 -14.87 0.78
C GLY A 12 10.30 -14.80 2.31
N GLY A 13 9.17 -14.77 3.03
CA GLY A 13 9.20 -14.75 4.49
C GLY A 13 7.85 -14.92 5.20
N PRO A 14 7.88 -15.24 6.52
CA PRO A 14 6.69 -15.35 7.36
C PRO A 14 6.07 -13.95 7.55
N GLY A 15 5.09 -13.61 6.71
CA GLY A 15 4.45 -12.30 6.73
C GLY A 15 3.99 -11.80 5.37
N ASN A 16 4.52 -12.36 4.28
CA ASN A 16 4.12 -11.97 2.93
C ASN A 16 2.70 -12.47 2.62
N ARG A 17 1.77 -11.51 2.61
CA ARG A 17 0.32 -11.71 2.40
C ARG A 17 -0.19 -11.08 1.11
N VAL A 18 0.70 -10.45 0.34
CA VAL A 18 0.34 -9.79 -0.92
C VAL A 18 0.48 -10.80 -2.05
N TRP A 19 -0.61 -11.05 -2.76
CA TRP A 19 -0.63 -11.86 -3.97
C TRP A 19 -1.06 -10.98 -5.13
N LEU A 20 -0.40 -11.13 -6.27
CA LEU A 20 -0.82 -10.51 -7.52
C LEU A 20 -1.54 -11.55 -8.37
N ALA A 21 -2.58 -11.10 -9.06
CA ALA A 21 -3.31 -11.88 -10.05
C ALA A 21 -3.65 -10.95 -11.21
N TRP A 22 -3.38 -11.38 -12.44
CA TRP A 22 -3.69 -10.58 -13.63
C TRP A 22 -4.04 -11.45 -14.82
N ASP A 23 -4.77 -10.86 -15.77
CA ASP A 23 -5.06 -11.46 -17.06
C ASP A 23 -3.98 -11.05 -18.08
N PRO A 24 -3.16 -12.01 -18.58
CA PRO A 24 -2.08 -11.72 -19.52
C PRO A 24 -2.57 -11.19 -20.89
N ASN A 25 -3.87 -11.33 -21.19
CA ASN A 25 -4.45 -10.77 -22.41
C ASN A 25 -4.60 -9.25 -22.36
N PHE A 26 -4.59 -8.65 -21.17
CA PHE A 26 -4.77 -7.21 -20.99
C PHE A 26 -3.49 -6.50 -20.54
N VAL A 27 -2.72 -7.13 -19.65
CA VAL A 27 -1.53 -6.52 -19.05
C VAL A 27 -0.36 -7.51 -18.96
N ASP A 28 0.84 -6.99 -19.13
CA ASP A 28 2.09 -7.69 -18.82
C ASP A 28 2.65 -7.13 -17.51
N VAL A 29 2.81 -7.98 -16.51
CA VAL A 29 3.29 -7.60 -15.17
C VAL A 29 4.72 -8.10 -14.97
N THR A 30 5.63 -7.19 -14.63
CA THR A 30 7.00 -7.51 -14.24
C THR A 30 7.22 -7.07 -12.80
N VAL A 31 7.48 -8.01 -11.90
CA VAL A 31 7.84 -7.69 -10.51
C VAL A 31 9.24 -7.07 -10.50
N VAL A 32 9.33 -5.85 -9.97
CA VAL A 32 10.57 -5.07 -9.90
C VAL A 32 11.23 -5.26 -8.53
N GLU A 33 10.42 -5.19 -7.48
CA GLU A 33 10.89 -5.29 -6.10
C GLU A 33 9.80 -5.83 -5.18
N THR A 34 10.19 -6.65 -4.21
CA THR A 34 9.32 -7.07 -3.12
C THR A 34 9.89 -6.60 -1.79
N GLY A 35 9.00 -6.19 -0.89
CA GLY A 35 9.33 -5.89 0.50
C GLY A 35 8.38 -6.64 1.43
N ALA A 36 8.65 -6.61 2.73
CA ALA A 36 7.85 -7.33 3.73
C ALA A 36 6.37 -6.90 3.78
N GLN A 37 6.03 -5.75 3.20
CA GLN A 37 4.69 -5.15 3.25
C GLN A 37 4.18 -4.70 1.86
N PHE A 38 4.91 -4.97 0.78
CA PHE A 38 4.50 -4.54 -0.56
C PHE A 38 5.10 -5.39 -1.68
N ILE A 39 4.45 -5.33 -2.84
CA ILE A 39 5.01 -5.77 -4.13
C ILE A 39 4.97 -4.59 -5.08
N HIS A 40 6.13 -4.24 -5.64
CA HIS A 40 6.28 -3.19 -6.65
C HIS A 40 6.52 -3.82 -8.02
N CYS A 41 5.71 -3.43 -9.00
CA CYS A 41 5.77 -3.96 -10.35
C CYS A 41 5.68 -2.87 -11.42
N SER A 42 6.29 -3.14 -12.56
CA SER A 42 6.04 -2.44 -13.81
C SER A 42 4.93 -3.19 -14.56
N VAL A 43 3.91 -2.46 -14.99
CA VAL A 43 2.75 -3.02 -15.68
C VAL A 43 2.63 -2.37 -17.05
N PHE A 44 2.78 -3.16 -18.10
CA PHE A 44 2.52 -2.72 -19.46
C PHE A 44 1.06 -3.02 -19.83
N ILE A 45 0.30 -1.98 -20.19
CA ILE A 45 -1.12 -2.10 -20.53
C ILE A 45 -1.25 -2.17 -22.06
N ARG A 46 -1.72 -3.31 -22.56
CA ARG A 46 -1.73 -3.61 -24.00
C ARG A 46 -2.62 -2.66 -24.80
N SER A 47 -3.79 -2.28 -24.27
CA SER A 47 -4.75 -1.41 -24.96
C SER A 47 -4.25 0.01 -25.17
N PHE A 48 -3.43 0.52 -24.24
CA PHE A 48 -2.89 1.88 -24.27
C PHE A 48 -1.46 1.94 -24.80
N HIS A 49 -0.81 0.79 -25.01
CA HIS A 49 0.61 0.70 -25.34
C HIS A 49 1.50 1.54 -24.41
N ALA A 50 1.19 1.52 -23.11
CA ALA A 50 1.84 2.36 -22.09
C ALA A 50 2.18 1.53 -20.86
N SER A 51 3.21 1.97 -20.13
CA SER A 51 3.63 1.36 -18.87
C SER A 51 3.29 2.24 -17.68
N VAL A 52 2.93 1.61 -16.57
CA VAL A 52 2.68 2.23 -15.27
C VAL A 52 3.35 1.43 -14.19
N PHE A 53 3.88 2.09 -13.17
CA PHE A 53 4.32 1.40 -11.97
C PHE A 53 3.15 1.21 -11.01
N ILE A 54 3.06 0.03 -10.40
CA ILE A 54 2.05 -0.26 -9.37
C ILE A 54 2.77 -0.82 -8.15
N THR A 55 2.49 -0.24 -6.99
CA THR A 55 2.88 -0.80 -5.70
C THR A 55 1.65 -1.27 -4.95
N VAL A 56 1.53 -2.58 -4.77
CA VAL A 56 0.47 -3.20 -3.98
C VAL A 56 0.95 -3.39 -2.55
N VAL A 57 0.23 -2.83 -1.59
CA VAL A 57 0.62 -2.78 -0.18
C VAL A 57 -0.29 -3.65 0.68
N TYR A 58 0.31 -4.37 1.64
CA TYR A 58 -0.36 -4.92 2.80
C TYR A 58 0.46 -4.57 4.05
N GLY A 59 0.08 -3.46 4.69
CA GLY A 59 0.79 -2.92 5.85
C GLY A 59 0.57 -3.78 7.09
N VAL A 60 1.58 -3.86 7.98
CA VAL A 60 1.40 -4.51 9.28
C VAL A 60 0.60 -3.62 10.24
N ASN A 61 -0.07 -4.26 11.20
CA ASN A 61 -0.88 -3.56 12.21
C ASN A 61 -0.03 -2.71 13.17
N ASP A 62 1.25 -3.04 13.32
CA ASP A 62 2.16 -2.32 14.20
C ASP A 62 2.59 -0.95 13.61
N VAL A 63 2.53 0.08 14.46
CA VAL A 63 2.82 1.47 14.10
C VAL A 63 4.29 1.65 13.71
N ILE A 64 5.21 0.95 14.39
CA ILE A 64 6.64 1.06 14.13
C ILE A 64 6.97 0.38 12.80
N GLY A 65 6.43 -0.83 12.58
CA GLY A 65 6.56 -1.54 11.31
C GLY A 65 6.06 -0.74 10.09
N ARG A 66 5.05 0.10 10.25
CA ARG A 66 4.59 0.97 9.14
C ARG A 66 5.57 2.09 8.76
N ARG A 67 6.48 2.51 9.65
CA ARG A 67 7.48 3.54 9.29
C ARG A 67 8.41 3.03 8.19
N GLU A 68 8.77 1.76 8.25
CA GLU A 68 9.58 1.09 7.24
C GLU A 68 8.88 1.10 5.87
N LEU A 69 7.59 0.77 5.82
CA LEU A 69 6.78 0.88 4.61
C LEU A 69 6.82 2.29 4.01
N TRP A 70 6.65 3.34 4.81
CA TRP A 70 6.69 4.72 4.31
C TRP A 70 8.07 5.13 3.80
N MET A 71 9.15 4.66 4.44
CA MET A 71 10.52 4.91 3.97
C MET A 71 10.77 4.23 2.61
N GLU A 72 10.31 2.99 2.44
CA GLU A 72 10.43 2.28 1.16
C GLU A 72 9.60 2.93 0.06
N LEU A 73 8.36 3.32 0.33
CA LEU A 73 7.55 4.06 -0.65
C LEU A 73 8.20 5.40 -1.02
N ALA A 74 8.79 6.12 -0.07
CA ALA A 74 9.52 7.35 -0.36
C ALA A 74 10.74 7.06 -1.26
N ARG A 75 11.49 5.98 -1.00
CA ARG A 75 12.61 5.56 -1.86
C ARG A 75 12.14 5.22 -3.27
N ILE A 76 11.10 4.40 -3.41
CA ILE A 76 10.51 4.04 -4.72
C ILE A 76 10.08 5.31 -5.48
N SER A 77 9.46 6.28 -4.78
CA SER A 77 9.02 7.54 -5.40
C SER A 77 10.14 8.30 -6.10
N THR A 78 11.37 8.23 -5.57
CA THR A 78 12.53 8.89 -6.20
C THR A 78 12.99 8.18 -7.46
N VAL A 79 12.75 6.88 -7.57
CA VAL A 79 13.13 6.05 -8.72
C VAL A 79 12.12 6.18 -9.86
N VAL A 80 10.83 6.28 -9.54
CA VAL A 80 9.73 6.30 -10.54
C VAL A 80 9.30 7.72 -10.95
N THR A 81 10.04 8.76 -10.57
CA THR A 81 9.68 10.19 -10.71
C THR A 81 9.14 10.59 -12.09
N ASP A 82 9.67 10.01 -13.17
CA ASP A 82 9.30 10.34 -14.56
C ASP A 82 8.30 9.36 -15.18
N SER A 83 7.58 8.59 -14.36
CA SER A 83 6.63 7.56 -14.82
C SER A 83 5.36 7.57 -13.97
N PRO A 84 4.19 7.28 -14.57
CA PRO A 84 2.96 7.18 -13.79
C PRO A 84 3.11 6.07 -12.75
N TRP A 85 2.68 6.35 -11.52
CA TRP A 85 2.83 5.44 -10.40
C TRP A 85 1.55 5.40 -9.55
N LEU A 86 1.06 4.17 -9.34
CA LEU A 86 -0.10 3.89 -8.51
C LEU A 86 0.35 3.15 -7.25
N VAL A 87 -0.12 3.61 -6.09
CA VAL A 87 0.08 2.91 -4.82
C VAL A 87 -1.29 2.59 -4.24
N GLY A 88 -1.54 1.32 -3.92
CA GLY A 88 -2.84 0.88 -3.42
C GLY A 88 -2.77 -0.42 -2.64
N GLY A 89 -3.83 -0.74 -1.91
CA GLY A 89 -3.93 -1.92 -1.06
C GLY A 89 -4.44 -1.59 0.33
N ASP A 90 -4.17 -2.46 1.29
CA ASP A 90 -4.56 -2.28 2.68
C ASP A 90 -3.35 -1.81 3.49
N PHE A 91 -3.37 -0.54 3.90
CA PHE A 91 -2.29 0.04 4.69
C PHE A 91 -2.41 -0.29 6.19
N ASN A 92 -3.52 -0.90 6.63
CA ASN A 92 -3.88 -1.10 8.04
C ASN A 92 -3.70 0.20 8.87
N THR A 93 -4.12 1.32 8.30
CA THR A 93 -4.13 2.65 8.93
C THR A 93 -5.55 3.17 9.04
N VAL A 94 -5.90 3.73 10.20
CA VAL A 94 -7.07 4.61 10.31
C VAL A 94 -6.74 5.90 9.56
N LEU A 95 -7.34 6.07 8.37
CA LEU A 95 -7.09 7.24 7.50
C LEU A 95 -7.82 8.48 8.04
N ASP A 96 -8.93 8.26 8.75
CA ASP A 96 -9.72 9.31 9.39
C ASP A 96 -10.34 8.82 10.71
N SER A 97 -10.43 9.70 11.71
CA SER A 97 -11.14 9.41 12.97
C SER A 97 -12.63 9.05 12.76
N SER A 98 -13.17 9.34 11.58
CA SER A 98 -14.53 9.01 11.15
C SER A 98 -14.71 7.57 10.66
N GLU A 99 -13.62 6.82 10.39
CA GLU A 99 -13.70 5.39 10.00
C GLU A 99 -13.97 4.45 11.17
N VAL A 100 -14.02 4.98 12.40
CA VAL A 100 -14.49 4.24 13.59
C VAL A 100 -16.03 4.23 13.59
N CYS A 101 -16.65 3.49 12.68
CA CYS A 101 -18.07 3.17 12.79
C CYS A 101 -18.26 2.02 13.79
N GLY A 102 -18.16 2.39 15.06
CA GLY A 102 -18.45 1.56 16.22
C GLY A 102 -19.13 2.41 17.28
N LEU A 103 -20.25 3.06 16.93
CA LEU A 103 -21.13 3.71 17.89
C LEU A 103 -21.85 2.64 18.73
N SER A 104 -21.12 2.04 19.67
CA SER A 104 -21.70 1.40 20.85
C SER A 104 -21.22 2.15 22.08
N GLY A 105 -21.90 3.26 22.36
CA GLY A 105 -22.41 3.61 23.68
C GLY A 105 -21.50 3.85 24.89
N ASP A 106 -20.19 3.58 24.86
CA ASP A 106 -19.40 3.58 26.12
C ASP A 106 -18.02 4.26 26.06
N ILE A 107 -17.85 5.24 25.17
CA ILE A 107 -16.61 6.06 25.11
C ILE A 107 -16.73 7.33 25.97
N ARG A 108 -17.14 7.17 27.24
CA ARG A 108 -16.80 8.15 28.29
C ARG A 108 -15.61 7.70 29.16
N GLY A 109 -14.99 6.56 28.83
CA GLY A 109 -13.87 5.98 29.59
C GLY A 109 -12.53 5.81 28.86
N ALA A 110 -12.44 6.02 27.55
CA ALA A 110 -11.16 5.85 26.83
C ALA A 110 -10.30 7.12 26.90
N GLY A 111 -9.97 7.52 28.12
CA GLY A 111 -8.84 8.39 28.38
C GLY A 111 -7.56 7.67 27.96
N ARG A 112 -6.80 8.36 27.10
CA ARG A 112 -5.33 8.29 27.07
C ARG A 112 -4.74 6.98 26.54
N VAL A 113 -4.69 6.83 25.21
CA VAL A 113 -3.57 6.11 24.58
C VAL A 113 -2.35 7.03 24.67
N SER A 114 -1.63 6.93 25.79
CA SER A 114 -0.36 7.63 26.02
C SER A 114 0.70 7.09 25.06
N GLY A 115 1.09 7.87 24.05
CA GLY A 115 2.33 7.58 23.33
C GLY A 115 2.55 8.27 21.98
N LEU A 116 1.52 8.73 21.27
CA LEU A 116 1.72 9.30 19.93
C LEU A 116 1.30 10.77 19.89
N SER A 117 2.27 11.64 19.62
CA SER A 117 2.09 13.09 19.53
C SER A 117 1.24 13.48 18.32
N ALA A 118 0.65 14.67 18.35
CA ALA A 118 -0.09 15.26 17.22
C ALA A 118 0.70 15.23 15.89
N GLY A 119 2.03 15.20 15.94
CA GLY A 119 2.90 15.05 14.77
C GLY A 119 2.73 13.72 14.04
N TYR A 120 2.37 12.62 14.73
CA TYR A 120 2.12 11.32 14.10
C TYR A 120 0.89 11.35 13.18
N TRP A 121 -0.21 11.95 13.67
CA TRP A 121 -1.44 12.09 12.90
C TRP A 121 -1.33 13.12 11.77
N ALA A 122 -0.40 14.07 11.87
CA ALA A 122 -0.03 14.93 10.76
C ALA A 122 0.84 14.19 9.73
N TYR A 123 1.75 13.32 10.19
CA TYR A 123 2.64 12.52 9.36
C TYR A 123 1.88 11.51 8.49
N THR A 124 0.99 10.71 9.07
CA THR A 124 0.17 9.75 8.31
C THR A 124 -0.72 10.45 7.28
N ARG A 125 -1.36 11.57 7.64
CA ARG A 125 -2.16 12.36 6.70
C ARG A 125 -1.34 13.02 5.59
N ALA A 126 -0.14 13.51 5.89
CA ALA A 126 0.74 14.12 4.88
C ALA A 126 1.23 13.08 3.86
N TYR A 127 1.58 11.87 4.30
CA TYR A 127 2.07 10.81 3.41
C TYR A 127 0.94 10.08 2.66
N ALA A 128 -0.20 9.80 3.31
CA ALA A 128 -1.36 9.23 2.62
C ALA A 128 -1.88 10.13 1.50
N ARG A 129 -1.87 11.46 1.71
CA ARG A 129 -2.20 12.41 0.65
C ARG A 129 -1.21 12.31 -0.51
N ARG A 130 0.10 12.14 -0.26
CA ARG A 130 1.11 12.01 -1.33
C ARG A 130 1.03 10.69 -2.10
N ALA A 131 0.62 9.59 -1.47
CA ALA A 131 0.50 8.28 -2.12
C ALA A 131 -0.74 8.15 -3.03
N ILE A 132 -1.76 9.01 -2.87
CA ILE A 132 -3.03 8.95 -3.61
C ILE A 132 -3.05 9.86 -4.86
N TYR A 133 -2.01 10.65 -5.11
CA TYR A 133 -1.94 11.45 -6.33
C TYR A 133 -1.50 10.60 -7.51
N LEU A 134 -2.49 10.13 -8.27
CA LEU A 134 -2.41 9.98 -9.72
C LEU A 134 -1.66 11.20 -10.30
N ALA A 135 -0.46 10.99 -10.82
CA ALA A 135 0.22 11.94 -11.72
C ALA A 135 -0.08 11.54 -13.16
#